data_AF-A0A7Y5W741-F1
#
_entry.id   AF-A0A7Y5W741-F1
#
_cell.length_a   1.000
_cell.length_b   1.000
_cell.length_c   1.000
_cell.angle_alpha   90.00
_cell.angle_beta   90.00
_cell.angle_gamma   90.00
#
_symmetry.space_group_name_H-M   'P 1'
#
loop_
_entity.id
_entity.type
_entity.pdbx_description
1 polymer ?
#
loop_
_entity_poly.entity_id
_entity_poly.type
_entity_poly.pdbx_seq_one_letter_code
_entity_poly.pdbx_strand_id
1 'polypeptide(L)'
;MKTLPLISAFSLALVLPAALQAQDPQVLVTTSDVEIATIGPGAPSHTIGLKRHQQTITLDTGAQTFALRYVVALDPNDPRAAIPGEGYIGMPEPSGCNWYGGGFFELRINGQDMGRTMIHSVTGRSSDSRGTADFVFDTSQAVVRVRFVAKAGGDCLFAQALLEPKVPIQSARLALRCYPSAFVSDADRHVLTPTRDFAQGERAELDVPTQWWALCYDSIYDAGYIGPAYSGIGPCAVLWAPDQADKAGFTVASYGIETVLDLKPSLRDFRFVFFDYAGKKNEAAKADLRGRAQSLVQELKTLEFTDPGLAQWPLPQRLAEVRQALASSPADPETAARYERWARELAANLELVRSGSAGAIMAEADAAKIIAGWERGLPALKLQALLNEI
;
A
#
# COMPACT_ATOMS: atom_id res chain seq x y z
N MET A 1 -20.02 31.58 79.89
CA MET A 1 -18.79 31.58 79.06
C MET A 1 -18.64 30.24 78.38
N LYS A 2 -18.83 30.18 77.06
CA LYS A 2 -18.04 29.43 76.08
C LYS A 2 -18.69 29.59 74.71
N THR A 3 -18.09 30.46 73.92
CA THR A 3 -18.29 30.68 72.49
C THR A 3 -17.84 29.45 71.70
N LEU A 4 -18.56 29.12 70.62
CA LEU A 4 -18.07 28.26 69.54
C LEU A 4 -18.57 28.80 68.19
N PRO A 5 -17.75 28.68 67.11
CA PRO A 5 -17.81 29.58 65.97
C PRO A 5 -18.51 28.99 64.74
N LEU A 6 -19.01 29.91 63.90
CA LEU A 6 -19.44 29.72 62.52
C LEU A 6 -18.29 29.17 61.66
N ILE A 7 -18.50 28.02 61.00
CA ILE A 7 -17.62 27.55 59.93
C ILE A 7 -18.30 27.88 58.59
N SER A 8 -17.64 28.74 57.83
CA SER A 8 -17.99 29.12 56.47
C SER A 8 -17.70 27.97 55.51
N ALA A 9 -18.70 27.56 54.72
CA ALA A 9 -18.53 26.59 53.64
C ALA A 9 -17.86 27.27 52.43
N PHE A 10 -16.61 26.89 52.15
CA PHE A 10 -15.93 27.20 50.89
C PHE A 10 -16.43 26.24 49.81
N SER A 11 -17.21 26.74 48.85
CA SER A 11 -17.57 26.01 47.63
C SER A 11 -16.34 25.87 46.73
N LEU A 12 -15.77 24.66 46.72
CA LEU A 12 -14.73 24.27 45.77
C LEU A 12 -15.37 24.11 44.38
N ALA A 13 -15.16 25.08 43.49
CA ALA A 13 -15.55 24.96 42.09
C ALA A 13 -14.68 23.86 41.44
N LEU A 14 -15.28 22.69 41.21
CA LEU A 14 -14.72 21.62 40.38
C LEU A 14 -14.55 22.15 38.95
N VAL A 15 -13.31 22.49 38.58
CA VAL A 15 -12.90 22.65 37.18
C VAL A 15 -12.89 21.25 36.58
N LEU A 16 -13.97 20.89 35.90
CA LEU A 16 -14.03 19.70 35.05
C LEU A 16 -12.97 19.85 33.96
N PRO A 17 -11.98 18.94 33.85
CA PRO A 17 -11.12 18.90 32.69
C PRO A 17 -12.00 18.65 31.47
N ALA A 18 -11.99 19.57 30.51
CA ALA A 18 -12.59 19.34 29.20
C ALA A 18 -12.00 18.03 28.68
N ALA A 19 -12.86 17.03 28.51
CA ALA A 19 -12.48 15.78 27.88
C ALA A 19 -11.96 16.14 26.49
N LEU A 20 -10.64 16.11 26.31
CA LEU A 20 -10.03 15.98 24.99
C LEU A 20 -10.66 14.71 24.42
N GLN A 21 -11.61 14.87 23.49
CA GLN A 21 -12.08 13.76 22.68
C GLN A 21 -10.82 13.23 21.97
N ALA A 22 -10.35 12.07 22.41
CA ALA A 22 -9.29 11.37 21.72
C ALA A 22 -9.78 11.16 20.29
N GLN A 23 -9.10 11.78 19.33
CA GLN A 23 -9.37 11.56 17.92
C GLN A 23 -9.18 10.07 17.66
N ASP A 24 -10.14 9.45 16.98
CA ASP A 24 -10.04 8.02 16.67
C ASP A 24 -8.71 7.75 15.94
N PRO A 25 -8.02 6.64 16.22
CA PRO A 25 -6.78 6.29 15.54
C PRO A 25 -6.99 6.25 14.03
N GLN A 26 -6.23 7.06 13.29
CA GLN A 26 -6.30 7.18 11.83
C GLN A 26 -4.95 6.83 11.20
N VAL A 27 -4.98 6.35 9.96
CA VAL A 27 -3.78 6.22 9.13
C VAL A 27 -3.63 7.49 8.31
N LEU A 28 -2.50 8.19 8.44
CA LEU A 28 -2.22 9.35 7.61
C LEU A 28 -1.71 8.87 6.26
N VAL A 29 -2.34 9.34 5.18
CA VAL A 29 -1.99 8.94 3.82
C VAL A 29 -1.53 10.14 3.02
N THR A 30 -0.32 10.07 2.49
CA THR A 30 0.25 11.09 1.61
C THR A 30 0.59 10.45 0.27
N THR A 31 0.22 11.10 -0.83
CA THR A 31 0.61 10.67 -2.18
C THR A 31 1.45 11.76 -2.80
N SER A 32 2.65 11.42 -3.28
CA SER A 32 3.49 12.36 -4.02
C SER A 32 2.87 12.69 -5.37
N ASP A 33 3.21 13.84 -5.92
CA ASP A 33 3.05 14.07 -7.35
C ASP A 33 3.94 13.09 -8.15
N VAL A 34 3.65 12.99 -9.44
CA VAL A 34 4.49 12.24 -10.38
C VAL A 34 5.80 12.98 -10.57
N GLU A 35 6.91 12.33 -10.24
CA GLU A 35 8.26 12.81 -10.51
C GLU A 35 8.75 12.27 -11.85
N ILE A 36 9.13 13.17 -12.75
CA ILE A 36 9.80 12.84 -14.02
C ILE A 36 11.24 13.35 -14.00
N ALA A 37 12.21 12.45 -14.09
CA ALA A 37 13.64 12.79 -14.09
C ALA A 37 14.43 11.94 -15.10
N THR A 38 15.56 12.43 -15.60
CA THR A 38 16.46 11.59 -16.43
C THR A 38 17.19 10.59 -15.52
N ILE A 39 17.21 9.31 -15.91
CA ILE A 39 17.91 8.26 -15.18
C ILE A 39 19.42 8.41 -15.37
N GLY A 40 20.13 8.59 -14.26
CA GLY A 40 21.58 8.79 -14.23
C GLY A 40 22.40 7.51 -14.06
N PRO A 41 23.74 7.66 -13.94
CA PRO A 41 24.65 6.55 -13.65
C PRO A 41 24.29 5.83 -12.34
N GLY A 42 24.48 4.50 -12.30
CA GLY A 42 24.18 3.65 -11.15
C GLY A 42 22.82 2.92 -11.22
N ALA A 43 21.94 3.32 -12.14
CA ALA A 43 20.74 2.56 -12.49
C ALA A 43 21.07 1.39 -13.46
N PRO A 44 20.14 0.44 -13.68
CA PRO A 44 20.29 -0.59 -14.69
C PRO A 44 20.61 0.00 -16.06
N SER A 45 21.64 -0.54 -16.71
CA SER A 45 22.22 0.03 -17.93
C SER A 45 21.22 0.30 -19.05
N HIS A 46 20.20 -0.57 -19.20
CA HIS A 46 19.15 -0.43 -20.21
C HIS A 46 18.17 0.72 -19.95
N THR A 47 18.22 1.35 -18.77
CA THR A 47 17.38 2.49 -18.40
C THR A 47 18.12 3.83 -18.39
N ILE A 48 19.45 3.82 -18.42
CA ILE A 48 20.26 5.04 -18.33
C ILE A 48 19.93 5.97 -19.50
N GLY A 49 19.70 7.25 -19.21
CA GLY A 49 19.33 8.27 -20.19
C GLY A 49 17.83 8.35 -20.50
N LEU A 50 17.03 7.35 -20.11
CA LEU A 50 15.57 7.40 -20.24
C LEU A 50 14.94 8.29 -19.17
N LYS A 51 13.67 8.63 -19.34
CA LYS A 51 12.90 9.37 -18.34
C LYS A 51 12.32 8.40 -17.31
N ARG A 52 12.67 8.56 -16.05
CA ARG A 52 12.03 7.88 -14.91
C ARG A 52 10.65 8.48 -14.70
N HIS A 53 9.67 7.62 -14.46
CA HIS A 53 8.39 7.96 -13.87
C HIS A 53 8.32 7.36 -12.47
N GLN A 54 8.08 8.19 -11.46
CA GLN A 54 8.03 7.77 -10.07
C GLN A 54 6.85 8.40 -9.33
N GLN A 55 6.16 7.61 -8.52
CA GLN A 55 5.15 8.10 -7.60
C GLN A 55 5.18 7.27 -6.30
N THR A 56 5.08 7.93 -5.14
CA THR A 56 5.14 7.27 -3.83
C THR A 56 3.88 7.56 -3.02
N ILE A 57 3.34 6.55 -2.36
CA ILE A 57 2.29 6.67 -1.34
C ILE A 57 2.90 6.30 0.00
N THR A 58 2.72 7.18 0.99
CA THR A 58 3.12 6.94 2.38
C THR A 58 1.87 6.68 3.23
N LEU A 59 1.92 5.63 4.04
CA LEU A 59 0.91 5.20 5.00
C LEU A 59 1.53 5.23 6.40
N ASP A 60 1.20 6.22 7.21
CA ASP A 60 1.65 6.34 8.60
C ASP A 60 0.55 5.83 9.53
N THR A 61 0.81 4.72 10.21
CA THR A 61 -0.13 4.08 11.14
C THR A 61 -0.06 4.63 12.55
N GLY A 62 0.89 5.51 12.86
CA GLY A 62 1.29 5.90 14.21
C GLY A 62 2.17 4.87 14.94
N ALA A 63 2.20 3.61 14.48
CA ALA A 63 3.14 2.60 14.96
C ALA A 63 4.33 2.41 14.00
N GLN A 64 4.08 2.54 12.70
CA GLN A 64 5.08 2.41 11.65
C GLN A 64 4.65 3.19 10.40
N THR A 65 5.64 3.71 9.67
CA THR A 65 5.44 4.35 8.38
C THR A 65 5.85 3.40 7.26
N PHE A 66 4.94 3.16 6.34
CA PHE A 66 5.20 2.42 5.12
C PHE A 66 5.17 3.36 3.92
N ALA A 67 6.15 3.25 3.04
CA ALA A 67 6.12 3.96 1.77
C ALA A 67 6.15 2.93 0.64
N LEU A 68 5.21 3.05 -0.29
CA LEU A 68 5.05 2.19 -1.45
C LEU A 68 5.26 3.03 -2.70
N ARG A 69 6.11 2.55 -3.61
CA ARG A 69 6.58 3.32 -4.76
C ARG A 69 6.29 2.59 -6.05
N TYR A 70 5.70 3.30 -7.02
CA TYR A 70 5.77 2.92 -8.42
C TYR A 70 6.98 3.60 -9.06
N VAL A 71 7.85 2.84 -9.73
CA VAL A 71 9.00 3.41 -10.45
C VAL A 71 9.32 2.61 -11.71
N VAL A 72 9.37 3.29 -12.85
CA VAL A 72 9.77 2.69 -14.15
C VAL A 72 10.51 3.71 -15.00
N ALA A 73 11.21 3.26 -16.05
CA ALA A 73 11.58 4.14 -17.15
C ALA A 73 10.44 4.19 -18.18
N LEU A 74 10.20 5.36 -18.76
CA LEU A 74 9.25 5.55 -19.85
C LEU A 74 9.85 5.03 -21.16
N ASP A 75 9.06 4.29 -21.93
CA ASP A 75 9.45 3.90 -23.28
C ASP A 75 9.32 5.12 -24.22
N PRO A 76 10.40 5.52 -24.93
CA PRO A 76 10.34 6.67 -25.84
C PRO A 76 9.50 6.41 -27.10
N ASN A 77 9.17 5.15 -27.42
CA ASN A 77 8.47 4.74 -28.62
C ASN A 77 7.00 4.36 -28.39
N ASP A 78 6.61 4.02 -27.16
CA ASP A 78 5.22 3.71 -26.81
C ASP A 78 4.85 4.29 -25.42
N PRO A 79 4.00 5.34 -25.35
CA PRO A 79 3.61 5.92 -24.07
C PRO A 79 2.79 4.99 -23.16
N ARG A 80 2.33 3.84 -23.67
CA ARG A 80 1.62 2.81 -22.90
C ARG A 80 2.56 1.73 -22.38
N ALA A 81 3.81 1.70 -22.83
CA ALA A 81 4.82 0.78 -22.37
C ALA A 81 5.66 1.41 -21.25
N ALA A 82 6.08 0.57 -20.33
CA ALA A 82 7.04 0.89 -19.29
C ALA A 82 8.24 -0.05 -19.40
N ILE A 83 9.40 0.44 -18.99
CA ILE A 83 10.64 -0.32 -18.95
C ILE A 83 11.05 -0.42 -17.48
N PRO A 84 10.71 -1.53 -16.80
CA PRO A 84 11.22 -1.80 -15.45
C PRO A 84 12.75 -1.75 -15.44
N GLY A 85 13.31 -1.06 -14.45
CA GLY A 85 14.75 -1.11 -14.19
C GLY A 85 15.10 -2.45 -13.56
N GLU A 86 14.77 -2.58 -12.27
CA GLU A 86 14.93 -3.83 -11.51
C GLU A 86 13.58 -4.39 -11.05
N GLY A 87 12.53 -3.57 -11.07
CA GLY A 87 11.14 -3.92 -10.81
C GLY A 87 10.29 -2.66 -10.95
N TYR A 88 9.09 -2.64 -10.35
CA TYR A 88 8.17 -1.50 -10.54
C TYR A 88 7.31 -1.14 -9.32
N ILE A 89 6.86 -2.08 -8.47
CA ILE A 89 6.26 -1.76 -7.16
C ILE A 89 7.29 -2.06 -6.07
N GLY A 90 7.80 -1.00 -5.43
CA GLY A 90 8.82 -1.03 -4.38
C GLY A 90 8.27 -0.61 -3.01
N MET A 91 9.03 -0.88 -1.95
CA MET A 91 8.69 -0.44 -0.58
C MET A 91 9.86 0.29 0.10
N PRO A 92 10.10 1.58 -0.21
CA PRO A 92 11.24 2.33 0.32
C PRO A 92 11.24 2.59 1.84
N GLU A 93 10.10 2.54 2.51
CA GLU A 93 10.00 2.65 3.97
C GLU A 93 9.16 1.48 4.52
N PRO A 94 9.48 0.95 5.72
CA PRO A 94 10.43 1.45 6.73
C PRO A 94 11.92 1.38 6.35
N SER A 95 12.29 0.48 5.45
CA SER A 95 13.65 0.39 4.92
C SER A 95 13.65 -0.03 3.46
N GLY A 96 14.52 0.61 2.66
CA GLY A 96 14.61 0.29 1.23
C GLY A 96 15.29 -1.03 0.89
N CYS A 97 16.01 -1.66 1.84
CA CYS A 97 16.66 -2.95 1.61
C CYS A 97 15.71 -4.13 1.84
N ASN A 98 14.99 -4.15 2.96
CA ASN A 98 14.11 -5.25 3.39
C ASN A 98 13.18 -5.69 2.25
N TRP A 99 12.05 -5.03 2.04
CA TRP A 99 11.31 -5.21 0.79
C TRP A 99 11.85 -4.21 -0.21
N TYR A 100 12.40 -4.69 -1.33
CA TYR A 100 13.21 -3.85 -2.19
C TYR A 100 12.49 -2.57 -2.64
N GLY A 101 13.05 -1.41 -2.29
CA GLY A 101 12.47 -0.09 -2.57
C GLY A 101 12.31 0.25 -4.06
N GLY A 102 13.07 -0.42 -4.93
CA GLY A 102 13.00 -0.24 -6.39
C GLY A 102 12.05 -1.21 -7.11
N GLY A 103 11.49 -2.21 -6.42
CA GLY A 103 10.66 -3.23 -7.05
C GLY A 103 10.72 -4.57 -6.33
N PHE A 104 9.94 -4.72 -5.26
CA PHE A 104 9.84 -5.97 -4.51
C PHE A 104 8.71 -6.87 -5.03
N PHE A 105 7.68 -6.32 -5.68
CA PHE A 105 6.49 -7.05 -6.08
C PHE A 105 6.40 -7.14 -7.62
N GLU A 106 6.65 -8.33 -8.17
CA GLU A 106 6.58 -8.61 -9.61
C GLU A 106 5.51 -9.67 -9.90
N LEU A 107 4.48 -9.31 -10.67
CA LEU A 107 3.40 -10.20 -11.09
C LEU A 107 3.50 -10.44 -12.60
N ARG A 108 3.59 -11.72 -12.97
CA ARG A 108 3.49 -12.18 -14.35
C ARG A 108 2.17 -12.90 -14.58
N ILE A 109 1.51 -12.59 -15.69
CA ILE A 109 0.27 -13.24 -16.14
C ILE A 109 0.53 -13.84 -17.52
N ASN A 110 0.27 -15.13 -17.69
CA ASN A 110 0.55 -15.86 -18.93
C ASN A 110 2.01 -15.67 -19.40
N GLY A 111 2.95 -15.61 -18.44
CA GLY A 111 4.37 -15.37 -18.69
C GLY A 111 4.75 -13.91 -19.00
N GLN A 112 3.78 -12.99 -19.13
CA GLN A 112 4.03 -11.57 -19.39
C GLN A 112 4.12 -10.78 -18.09
N ASP A 113 5.18 -9.99 -17.96
CA ASP A 113 5.40 -9.10 -16.82
C ASP A 113 4.47 -7.87 -16.91
N MET A 114 3.64 -7.70 -15.88
CA MET A 114 2.73 -6.56 -15.75
C MET A 114 3.48 -5.23 -15.73
N GLY A 115 4.69 -5.19 -15.18
CA GLY A 115 5.52 -3.98 -15.08
C GLY A 115 5.94 -3.37 -16.42
N ARG A 116 5.76 -4.10 -17.53
CA ARG A 116 5.98 -3.58 -18.88
C ARG A 116 4.82 -2.73 -19.41
N THR A 117 3.69 -2.72 -18.70
CA THR A 117 2.55 -1.85 -18.99
C THR A 117 2.66 -0.61 -18.13
N MET A 118 2.49 0.57 -18.72
CA MET A 118 2.44 1.80 -17.95
C MET A 118 1.25 1.78 -16.98
N ILE A 119 1.48 2.16 -15.73
CA ILE A 119 0.44 2.20 -14.71
C ILE A 119 -0.70 3.13 -15.13
N HIS A 120 -1.94 2.71 -14.88
CA HIS A 120 -3.11 3.56 -15.08
C HIS A 120 -3.23 4.60 -13.97
N SER A 121 -3.10 4.16 -12.71
CA SER A 121 -3.22 5.03 -11.54
C SER A 121 -2.45 4.51 -10.34
N VAL A 122 -1.87 5.44 -9.59
CA VAL A 122 -1.37 5.26 -8.22
C VAL A 122 -2.21 6.16 -7.32
N THR A 123 -2.86 5.61 -6.30
CA THR A 123 -3.75 6.42 -5.43
C THR A 123 -3.69 5.98 -3.98
N GLY A 124 -3.39 6.91 -3.08
CA GLY A 124 -3.51 6.72 -1.64
C GLY A 124 -4.82 7.29 -1.11
N ARG A 125 -5.49 6.60 -0.18
CA ARG A 125 -6.68 7.10 0.53
C ARG A 125 -6.67 6.71 2.00
N SER A 126 -7.17 7.60 2.85
CA SER A 126 -7.46 7.31 4.26
C SER A 126 -8.98 7.24 4.44
N SER A 127 -9.45 6.20 5.12
CA SER A 127 -10.86 6.03 5.52
C SER A 127 -10.89 5.36 6.88
N ASP A 128 -11.64 5.92 7.82
CA ASP A 128 -11.78 5.37 9.17
C ASP A 128 -10.40 5.12 9.83
N SER A 129 -10.18 3.92 10.33
CA SER A 129 -8.93 3.47 10.96
C SER A 129 -7.96 2.79 9.99
N ARG A 130 -8.06 3.06 8.68
CA ARG A 130 -7.21 2.42 7.67
C ARG A 130 -6.74 3.36 6.56
N GLY A 131 -5.56 3.07 6.02
CA GLY A 131 -5.00 3.71 4.85
C GLY A 131 -4.82 2.69 3.75
N THR A 132 -5.10 3.09 2.51
CA THR A 132 -4.96 2.23 1.33
C THR A 132 -4.02 2.86 0.32
N ALA A 133 -3.26 2.01 -0.38
CA ALA A 133 -2.43 2.39 -1.52
C ALA A 133 -2.75 1.47 -2.70
N ASP A 134 -3.21 2.05 -3.79
CA ASP A 134 -3.63 1.35 -5.00
C ASP A 134 -2.65 1.54 -6.15
N PHE A 135 -2.33 0.44 -6.83
CA PHE A 135 -1.62 0.40 -8.10
C PHE A 135 -2.48 -0.34 -9.11
N VAL A 136 -2.95 0.35 -10.15
CA VAL A 136 -3.85 -0.23 -11.16
C VAL A 136 -3.19 -0.27 -12.52
N PHE A 137 -3.20 -1.44 -13.15
CA PHE A 137 -2.63 -1.70 -14.46
C PHE A 137 -3.71 -2.19 -15.41
N ASP A 138 -3.73 -1.63 -16.62
CA ASP A 138 -4.61 -2.08 -17.69
C ASP A 138 -3.80 -2.83 -18.75
N THR A 139 -3.45 -4.09 -18.46
CA THR A 139 -2.61 -4.90 -19.36
C THR A 139 -3.44 -5.47 -20.52
N SER A 140 -2.78 -6.08 -21.50
CA SER A 140 -3.46 -6.86 -22.54
C SER A 140 -4.14 -8.14 -22.02
N GLN A 141 -3.67 -8.67 -20.88
CA GLN A 141 -4.15 -9.94 -20.30
C GLN A 141 -5.31 -9.75 -19.31
N ALA A 142 -5.24 -8.70 -18.50
CA ALA A 142 -6.17 -8.41 -17.42
C ALA A 142 -6.07 -6.94 -16.98
N VAL A 143 -7.14 -6.42 -16.40
CA VAL A 143 -7.02 -5.29 -15.46
C VAL A 143 -6.56 -5.86 -14.13
N VAL A 144 -5.54 -5.26 -13.53
CA VAL A 144 -4.96 -5.71 -12.25
C VAL A 144 -4.93 -4.56 -11.27
N ARG A 145 -5.41 -4.81 -10.05
CA ARG A 145 -5.19 -3.93 -8.90
C ARG A 145 -4.29 -4.63 -7.90
N VAL A 146 -3.20 -3.97 -7.53
CA VAL A 146 -2.44 -4.29 -6.32
C VAL A 146 -2.79 -3.23 -5.28
N ARG A 147 -3.48 -3.65 -4.21
CA ARG A 147 -3.88 -2.80 -3.09
C ARG A 147 -3.10 -3.19 -1.85
N PHE A 148 -2.54 -2.22 -1.15
CA PHE A 148 -2.02 -2.36 0.20
C PHE A 148 -2.95 -1.66 1.18
N VAL A 149 -3.13 -2.24 2.36
CA VAL A 149 -3.97 -1.72 3.44
C VAL A 149 -3.16 -1.72 4.73
N ALA A 150 -3.00 -0.54 5.30
CA ALA A 150 -2.45 -0.33 6.63
C ALA A 150 -3.62 -0.06 7.60
N LYS A 151 -3.50 -0.53 8.84
CA LYS A 151 -4.46 -0.24 9.92
C LYS A 151 -3.82 0.70 10.93
N ALA A 152 -4.61 1.58 11.53
CA ALA A 152 -4.14 2.49 12.58
C ALA A 152 -3.58 1.68 13.76
N GLY A 153 -2.41 2.07 14.25
CA GLY A 153 -1.62 1.35 15.25
C GLY A 153 -1.02 0.02 14.77
N GLY A 154 -1.18 -0.36 13.51
CA GLY A 154 -0.66 -1.60 12.94
C GLY A 154 0.79 -1.50 12.49
N ASP A 155 1.48 -2.64 12.49
CA ASP A 155 2.90 -2.80 12.12
C ASP A 155 3.10 -3.73 10.91
N CYS A 156 2.06 -3.87 10.08
CA CYS A 156 2.12 -4.65 8.85
C CYS A 156 1.21 -4.07 7.77
N LEU A 157 1.47 -4.49 6.52
CA LEU A 157 0.63 -4.20 5.37
C LEU A 157 -0.10 -5.46 4.94
N PHE A 158 -1.43 -5.40 4.93
CA PHE A 158 -2.23 -6.37 4.19
C PHE A 158 -2.17 -5.99 2.71
N ALA A 159 -2.11 -6.97 1.80
CA ALA A 159 -2.07 -6.72 0.37
C ALA A 159 -3.00 -7.66 -0.39
N GLN A 160 -3.55 -7.16 -1.49
CA GLN A 160 -4.37 -7.90 -2.44
C GLN A 160 -3.92 -7.60 -3.87
N ALA A 161 -3.66 -8.65 -4.65
CA ALA A 161 -3.65 -8.58 -6.11
C ALA A 161 -4.99 -9.13 -6.63
N LEU A 162 -5.82 -8.25 -7.19
CA LEU A 162 -7.12 -8.58 -7.77
C LEU A 162 -7.03 -8.47 -9.30
N LEU A 163 -7.51 -9.50 -10.00
CA LEU A 163 -7.45 -9.61 -11.46
C LEU A 163 -8.85 -9.65 -12.07
N GLU A 164 -9.08 -8.83 -13.09
CA GLU A 164 -10.20 -8.93 -14.02
C GLU A 164 -9.67 -9.37 -15.40
N PRO A 165 -9.73 -10.67 -15.74
CA PRO A 165 -9.15 -11.18 -16.97
C PRO A 165 -9.86 -10.65 -18.22
N LYS A 166 -9.07 -10.24 -19.21
CA LYS A 166 -9.52 -9.96 -20.59
C LYS A 166 -9.41 -11.19 -21.49
N VAL A 167 -8.51 -12.11 -21.10
CA VAL A 167 -8.29 -13.41 -21.75
C VAL A 167 -8.20 -14.51 -20.68
N PRO A 168 -8.32 -15.80 -21.05
CA PRO A 168 -8.11 -16.89 -20.10
C PRO A 168 -6.73 -16.81 -19.44
N ILE A 169 -6.71 -16.90 -18.10
CA ILE A 169 -5.47 -16.97 -17.32
C ILE A 169 -5.04 -18.43 -17.24
N GLN A 170 -3.89 -18.74 -17.84
CA GLN A 170 -3.27 -20.06 -17.86
C GLN A 170 -2.17 -20.17 -16.80
N SER A 171 -1.52 -19.05 -16.47
CA SER A 171 -0.54 -18.98 -15.40
C SER A 171 -0.54 -17.59 -14.75
N ALA A 172 -0.31 -17.56 -13.45
CA ALA A 172 -0.02 -16.36 -12.69
C ALA A 172 1.18 -16.65 -11.78
N ARG A 173 2.21 -15.82 -11.81
CA ARG A 173 3.41 -16.01 -11.00
C ARG A 173 3.76 -14.70 -10.30
N LEU A 174 3.90 -14.76 -8.99
CA LEU A 174 4.37 -13.66 -8.16
C LEU A 174 5.81 -13.94 -7.75
N ALA A 175 6.70 -12.96 -7.96
CA ALA A 175 8.04 -12.95 -7.39
C ALA A 175 8.16 -11.78 -6.41
N LEU A 176 8.69 -12.08 -5.23
CA LEU A 176 8.89 -11.16 -4.12
C LEU A 176 10.38 -11.04 -3.83
N ARG A 177 10.93 -9.83 -3.93
CA ARG A 177 12.37 -9.58 -3.73
C ARG A 177 12.67 -8.85 -2.44
N CYS A 178 13.60 -9.40 -1.66
CA CYS A 178 14.08 -8.76 -0.44
C CYS A 178 15.61 -8.81 -0.26
N TYR A 179 16.11 -7.83 0.50
CA TYR A 179 17.49 -7.73 0.98
C TYR A 179 17.41 -7.52 2.49
N PRO A 180 17.25 -8.59 3.29
CA PRO A 180 17.08 -8.45 4.73
C PRO A 180 18.21 -7.63 5.32
N SER A 181 17.90 -6.76 6.28
CA SER A 181 18.88 -5.97 7.05
C SER A 181 19.77 -4.96 6.31
N ALA A 182 20.36 -5.28 5.15
CA ALA A 182 21.26 -4.40 4.40
C ALA A 182 21.53 -4.91 2.96
N PHE A 183 22.04 -4.02 2.09
CA PHE A 183 22.52 -4.37 0.75
C PHE A 183 23.94 -4.96 0.77
N VAL A 184 24.10 -6.14 1.38
CA VAL A 184 25.40 -6.83 1.58
C VAL A 184 25.36 -8.27 1.06
N SER A 185 26.52 -8.88 0.76
CA SER A 185 26.61 -10.25 0.22
C SER A 185 27.18 -11.28 1.21
N ASP A 186 27.75 -10.81 2.31
CA ASP A 186 28.44 -11.57 3.35
C ASP A 186 27.64 -11.58 4.66
N ALA A 187 26.31 -11.58 4.53
CA ALA A 187 25.38 -11.40 5.64
C ALA A 187 25.04 -12.65 6.43
N ASP A 188 25.45 -13.82 5.91
CA ASP A 188 24.96 -15.13 6.36
C ASP A 188 23.42 -15.12 6.41
N ARG A 189 22.84 -15.10 5.20
CA ARG A 189 21.40 -14.93 5.01
C ARG A 189 20.62 -16.19 5.32
N HIS A 190 19.42 -15.99 5.84
CA HIS A 190 18.51 -17.06 6.20
C HIS A 190 17.08 -16.80 5.75
N VAL A 191 16.36 -17.90 5.52
CA VAL A 191 14.90 -17.89 5.40
C VAL A 191 14.32 -18.90 6.39
N LEU A 192 13.59 -18.38 7.37
CA LEU A 192 12.83 -19.17 8.31
C LEU A 192 11.41 -19.41 7.79
N THR A 193 10.98 -20.65 7.86
CA THR A 193 9.62 -21.12 7.55
C THR A 193 8.99 -21.76 8.80
N PRO A 194 7.71 -22.20 8.78
CA PRO A 194 7.11 -22.88 9.92
C PRO A 194 7.87 -24.12 10.41
N THR A 195 8.53 -24.83 9.50
CA THR A 195 9.11 -26.14 9.79
C THR A 195 10.64 -26.13 9.87
N ARG A 196 11.29 -25.17 9.20
CA ARG A 196 12.75 -25.17 9.04
C ARG A 196 13.31 -23.78 8.79
N ASP A 197 14.55 -23.60 9.25
CA ASP A 197 15.45 -22.50 8.91
C ASP A 197 16.44 -22.93 7.80
N PHE A 198 16.53 -22.15 6.73
CA PHE A 198 17.37 -22.40 5.56
C PHE A 198 18.49 -21.37 5.50
N ALA A 199 19.73 -21.84 5.39
CA ALA A 199 20.92 -21.01 5.33
C ALA A 199 21.25 -20.54 3.91
N GLN A 200 22.19 -19.61 3.82
CA GLN A 200 22.69 -19.09 2.55
C GLN A 200 23.21 -20.21 1.64
N GLY A 201 22.79 -20.15 0.36
CA GLY A 201 23.09 -21.15 -0.66
C GLY A 201 22.06 -22.27 -0.76
N GLU A 202 21.12 -22.37 0.19
CA GLU A 202 20.03 -23.34 0.12
C GLU A 202 18.86 -22.84 -0.75
N ARG A 203 18.04 -23.80 -1.19
CA ARG A 203 16.78 -23.56 -1.89
C ARG A 203 15.68 -24.44 -1.33
N ALA A 204 14.44 -23.98 -1.40
CA ALA A 204 13.28 -24.73 -0.94
C ALA A 204 12.12 -24.64 -1.94
N GLU A 205 11.44 -25.77 -2.14
CA GLU A 205 10.05 -25.81 -2.57
C GLU A 205 9.23 -26.14 -1.32
N LEU A 206 8.21 -25.32 -1.06
CA LEU A 206 7.44 -25.35 0.18
C LEU A 206 6.19 -26.21 0.05
N ASP A 207 5.85 -26.92 1.11
CA ASP A 207 4.54 -27.54 1.28
C ASP A 207 3.50 -26.45 1.58
N VAL A 208 2.94 -25.84 0.52
CA VAL A 208 2.08 -24.64 0.59
C VAL A 208 0.98 -24.73 1.67
N PRO A 209 0.26 -25.85 1.86
CA PRO A 209 -0.75 -25.97 2.91
C PRO A 209 -0.22 -25.76 4.35
N THR A 210 1.04 -26.08 4.61
CA THR A 210 1.65 -26.01 5.96
C THR A 210 2.74 -24.95 6.09
N GLN A 211 3.29 -24.48 4.97
CA GLN A 211 4.39 -23.52 4.87
C GLN A 211 3.98 -22.27 4.07
N TRP A 212 3.09 -21.46 4.66
CA TRP A 212 2.47 -20.28 4.02
C TRP A 212 3.01 -18.93 4.54
N TRP A 213 4.17 -18.95 5.18
CA TRP A 213 4.93 -17.75 5.52
C TRP A 213 6.43 -17.98 5.48
N ALA A 214 7.18 -16.90 5.24
CA ALA A 214 8.63 -16.88 5.26
C ALA A 214 9.12 -15.61 5.95
N LEU A 215 10.12 -15.75 6.83
CA LEU A 215 10.86 -14.64 7.44
C LEU A 215 12.29 -14.67 6.92
N CYS A 216 12.69 -13.60 6.26
CA CYS A 216 14.03 -13.45 5.68
C CYS A 216 14.87 -12.57 6.62
N TYR A 217 16.06 -13.02 6.98
CA TYR A 217 16.92 -12.33 7.94
C TYR A 217 18.40 -12.55 7.68
N ASP A 218 19.23 -11.67 8.22
CA ASP A 218 20.69 -11.80 8.21
C ASP A 218 21.16 -12.18 9.62
N SER A 219 21.99 -13.21 9.75
CA SER A 219 22.49 -13.62 11.08
C SER A 219 23.57 -12.66 11.59
N ILE A 220 24.37 -12.09 10.68
CA ILE A 220 25.46 -11.15 10.99
C ILE A 220 24.94 -9.72 11.17
N TYR A 221 24.12 -9.24 10.23
CA TYR A 221 23.60 -7.87 10.21
C TYR A 221 22.24 -7.76 10.92
N ASP A 222 22.09 -8.33 12.11
CA ASP A 222 20.86 -8.17 12.90
C ASP A 222 20.63 -6.70 13.31
N ALA A 223 19.39 -6.32 13.60
CA ALA A 223 19.00 -4.94 13.95
C ALA A 223 19.93 -4.35 15.03
N GLY A 224 20.56 -3.20 14.77
CA GLY A 224 21.48 -2.57 15.72
C GLY A 224 22.93 -3.09 15.66
N TYR A 225 23.25 -4.00 14.73
CA TYR A 225 24.63 -4.18 14.29
C TYR A 225 25.13 -2.87 13.66
N ILE A 226 26.35 -2.45 14.02
CA ILE A 226 27.02 -1.25 13.47
C ILE A 226 28.37 -1.70 12.92
N GLY A 227 28.46 -1.81 11.60
CA GLY A 227 29.69 -2.10 10.88
C GLY A 227 30.34 -0.83 10.32
N PRO A 228 31.54 -0.95 9.70
CA PRO A 228 32.25 0.19 9.13
C PRO A 228 31.55 0.79 7.90
N ALA A 229 30.80 -0.01 7.14
CA ALA A 229 30.14 0.42 5.90
C ALA A 229 28.60 0.28 5.94
N TYR A 230 28.08 -0.63 6.77
CA TYR A 230 26.66 -0.96 6.83
C TYR A 230 26.21 -1.22 8.27
N SER A 231 24.95 -0.92 8.54
CA SER A 231 24.27 -1.23 9.79
C SER A 231 23.14 -2.21 9.52
N GLY A 232 22.91 -3.12 10.46
CA GLY A 232 21.79 -4.05 10.38
C GLY A 232 20.50 -3.35 10.79
N ILE A 233 19.47 -3.40 9.93
CA ILE A 233 18.15 -2.81 10.23
C ILE A 233 17.13 -3.83 10.72
N GLY A 234 17.37 -5.14 10.58
CA GLY A 234 16.44 -6.19 11.01
C GLY A 234 15.73 -6.87 9.84
N PRO A 235 14.92 -7.91 10.13
CA PRO A 235 14.41 -8.82 9.11
C PRO A 235 13.15 -8.29 8.40
N CYS A 236 12.65 -9.06 7.44
CA CYS A 236 11.34 -8.86 6.82
C CYS A 236 10.60 -10.19 6.70
N ALA A 237 9.28 -10.16 6.60
CA ALA A 237 8.49 -11.38 6.47
C ALA A 237 7.26 -11.20 5.58
N VAL A 238 6.88 -12.27 4.91
CA VAL A 238 5.65 -12.35 4.12
C VAL A 238 4.87 -13.58 4.54
N LEU A 239 3.55 -13.44 4.57
CA LEU A 239 2.62 -14.54 4.72
C LEU A 239 1.52 -14.42 3.67
N TRP A 240 0.94 -15.55 3.27
CA TRP A 240 -0.04 -15.61 2.19
C TRP A 240 -1.18 -16.57 2.50
N ALA A 241 -2.30 -16.45 1.78
CA ALA A 241 -3.40 -17.39 1.91
C ALA A 241 -2.96 -18.79 1.41
N PRO A 242 -3.06 -19.87 2.22
CA PRO A 242 -2.47 -21.18 1.89
C PRO A 242 -3.10 -21.85 0.66
N ASP A 243 -4.32 -21.48 0.31
CA ASP A 243 -5.11 -22.07 -0.75
C ASP A 243 -4.92 -21.40 -2.12
N GLN A 244 -4.10 -20.34 -2.20
CA GLN A 244 -4.02 -19.51 -3.41
C GLN A 244 -2.89 -19.87 -4.39
N ALA A 245 -1.92 -20.67 -3.96
CA ALA A 245 -0.76 -21.06 -4.75
C ALA A 245 -0.73 -22.56 -4.99
N ASP A 246 -0.30 -22.97 -6.18
CA ASP A 246 0.02 -24.36 -6.49
C ASP A 246 1.45 -24.71 -6.04
N LYS A 247 2.36 -23.73 -6.10
CA LYS A 247 3.74 -23.87 -5.62
C LYS A 247 4.21 -22.59 -4.96
N ALA A 248 5.06 -22.74 -3.96
CA ALA A 248 5.83 -21.65 -3.38
C ALA A 248 7.26 -22.11 -3.12
N GLY A 249 8.23 -21.21 -3.20
CA GLY A 249 9.62 -21.55 -2.96
C GLY A 249 10.52 -20.32 -2.97
N PHE A 250 11.78 -20.53 -2.65
CA PHE A 250 12.79 -19.48 -2.64
C PHE A 250 14.19 -20.05 -2.85
N THR A 251 15.12 -19.16 -3.20
CA THR A 251 16.56 -19.40 -3.13
C THR A 251 17.17 -18.39 -2.16
N VAL A 252 17.93 -18.87 -1.18
CA VAL A 252 18.62 -18.03 -0.20
C VAL A 252 19.96 -17.60 -0.81
N ALA A 253 19.93 -16.65 -1.75
CA ALA A 253 21.16 -16.19 -2.38
C ALA A 253 21.95 -15.27 -1.44
N SER A 254 23.24 -15.07 -1.75
CA SER A 254 24.12 -14.21 -0.95
C SER A 254 23.70 -12.74 -0.97
N TYR A 255 23.27 -12.22 -2.12
CA TYR A 255 22.94 -10.80 -2.28
C TYR A 255 21.44 -10.48 -2.26
N GLY A 256 20.54 -11.35 -2.68
CA GLY A 256 19.09 -11.09 -2.70
C GLY A 256 18.32 -12.37 -2.42
N ILE A 257 17.16 -12.28 -1.79
CA ILE A 257 16.24 -13.42 -1.68
C ILE A 257 15.06 -13.15 -2.59
N GLU A 258 14.71 -14.14 -3.40
CA GLU A 258 13.51 -14.12 -4.22
C GLU A 258 12.58 -15.24 -3.74
N THR A 259 11.42 -14.86 -3.21
CA THR A 259 10.32 -15.77 -2.90
C THR A 259 9.36 -15.80 -4.09
N VAL A 260 9.13 -16.97 -4.64
CA VAL A 260 8.27 -17.18 -5.82
C VAL A 260 7.04 -17.97 -5.44
N LEU A 261 5.88 -17.52 -5.92
CA LEU A 261 4.63 -18.25 -5.85
C LEU A 261 4.07 -18.44 -7.26
N ASP A 262 3.85 -19.70 -7.65
CA ASP A 262 3.03 -20.02 -8.81
C ASP A 262 1.57 -20.07 -8.31
N LEU A 263 0.83 -19.00 -8.63
CA LEU A 263 -0.52 -18.74 -8.17
C LEU A 263 -1.53 -19.55 -9.00
N LYS A 264 -2.62 -19.98 -8.36
CA LYS A 264 -3.67 -20.76 -9.03
C LYS A 264 -4.33 -19.93 -10.13
N PRO A 265 -4.23 -20.34 -11.41
CA PRO A 265 -4.78 -19.57 -12.53
C PRO A 265 -6.31 -19.54 -12.55
N SER A 266 -6.99 -20.36 -11.74
CA SER A 266 -8.45 -20.32 -11.56
C SER A 266 -8.90 -19.22 -10.58
N LEU A 267 -8.00 -18.69 -9.77
CA LEU A 267 -8.31 -17.64 -8.79
C LEU A 267 -8.05 -16.25 -9.37
N ARG A 268 -8.68 -15.24 -8.76
CA ARG A 268 -8.60 -13.83 -9.18
C ARG A 268 -8.16 -12.90 -8.07
N ASP A 269 -8.20 -13.37 -6.83
CA ASP A 269 -7.93 -12.63 -5.61
C ASP A 269 -6.80 -13.34 -4.87
N PHE A 270 -5.65 -12.68 -4.78
CA PHE A 270 -4.46 -13.19 -4.11
C PHE A 270 -4.07 -12.24 -2.99
N ARG A 271 -3.90 -12.76 -1.78
CA ARG A 271 -3.77 -11.97 -0.56
C ARG A 271 -2.50 -12.30 0.20
N PHE A 272 -1.91 -11.27 0.79
CA PHE A 272 -0.63 -11.32 1.49
C PHE A 272 -0.64 -10.43 2.71
N VAL A 273 0.27 -10.67 3.66
CA VAL A 273 0.67 -9.68 4.67
C VAL A 273 2.18 -9.54 4.64
N PHE A 274 2.65 -8.31 4.69
CA PHE A 274 4.06 -7.95 4.68
C PHE A 274 4.46 -7.28 5.99
N PHE A 275 5.60 -7.71 6.52
CA PHE A 275 6.30 -7.09 7.64
C PHE A 275 7.64 -6.57 7.18
N ASP A 276 7.96 -5.36 7.64
CA ASP A 276 9.31 -4.81 7.62
C ASP A 276 9.70 -4.56 9.07
N TYR A 277 10.39 -5.54 9.65
CA TYR A 277 10.78 -5.54 11.05
C TYR A 277 11.99 -4.61 11.30
N ALA A 278 12.04 -3.47 10.61
CA ALA A 278 13.04 -2.45 10.83
C ALA A 278 13.12 -2.06 12.31
N GLY A 279 14.33 -2.07 12.86
CA GLY A 279 14.62 -1.82 14.27
C GLY A 279 14.39 -3.01 15.20
N LYS A 280 13.86 -4.14 14.73
CA LYS A 280 13.55 -5.31 15.56
C LYS A 280 14.59 -6.41 15.36
N LYS A 281 15.11 -6.92 16.47
CA LYS A 281 16.05 -8.05 16.49
C LYS A 281 15.43 -9.32 15.90
N ASN A 282 16.25 -10.16 15.28
CA ASN A 282 15.85 -11.41 14.64
C ASN A 282 14.98 -12.29 15.56
N GLU A 283 15.42 -12.57 16.79
CA GLU A 283 14.66 -13.43 17.71
C GLU A 283 13.30 -12.85 18.09
N ALA A 284 13.22 -11.51 18.26
CA ALA A 284 11.96 -10.85 18.55
C ALA A 284 11.00 -10.88 17.35
N ALA A 285 11.52 -10.74 16.12
CA ALA A 285 10.73 -10.88 14.90
C ALA A 285 10.24 -12.31 14.68
N LYS A 286 11.10 -13.32 14.90
CA LYS A 286 10.74 -14.75 14.82
C LYS A 286 9.63 -15.11 15.81
N ALA A 287 9.77 -14.68 17.07
CA ALA A 287 8.77 -14.94 18.10
C ALA A 287 7.43 -14.27 17.79
N ASP A 288 7.47 -13.01 17.36
CA ASP A 288 6.29 -12.25 16.99
C ASP A 288 5.53 -12.86 15.79
N LEU A 289 6.23 -13.17 14.70
CA LEU A 289 5.62 -13.80 13.53
C LEU A 289 4.98 -15.14 13.88
N ARG A 290 5.70 -16.01 14.62
CA ARG A 290 5.14 -17.30 15.07
C ARG A 290 3.90 -17.12 15.95
N GLY A 291 3.89 -16.09 16.80
CA GLY A 291 2.78 -15.79 17.70
C GLY A 291 1.53 -15.27 16.98
N ARG A 292 1.69 -14.53 15.87
CA ARG A 292 0.58 -13.86 15.17
C ARG A 292 0.19 -14.46 13.82
N ALA A 293 1.03 -15.30 13.20
CA ALA A 293 0.80 -15.79 11.84
C ALA A 293 -0.61 -16.39 11.67
N GLN A 294 -1.05 -17.21 12.63
CA GLN A 294 -2.36 -17.88 12.54
C GLN A 294 -3.53 -16.89 12.61
N SER A 295 -3.48 -15.87 13.47
CA SER A 295 -4.56 -14.87 13.53
C SER A 295 -4.56 -14.01 12.26
N LEU A 296 -3.38 -13.63 11.78
CA LEU A 296 -3.22 -12.81 10.58
C LEU A 296 -3.74 -13.51 9.33
N VAL A 297 -3.53 -14.82 9.17
CA VAL A 297 -4.07 -15.54 8.01
C VAL A 297 -5.60 -15.66 8.05
N GLN A 298 -6.20 -15.74 9.25
CA GLN A 298 -7.67 -15.70 9.37
C GLN A 298 -8.21 -14.32 9.03
N GLU A 299 -7.56 -13.27 9.54
CA GLU A 299 -7.90 -11.89 9.22
C GLU A 299 -7.73 -11.60 7.73
N LEU A 300 -6.66 -12.08 7.10
CA LEU A 300 -6.40 -11.91 5.66
C LEU A 300 -7.53 -12.50 4.80
N LYS A 301 -8.13 -13.63 5.22
CA LYS A 301 -9.24 -14.27 4.53
C LYS A 301 -10.54 -13.48 4.62
N THR A 302 -10.76 -12.77 5.72
CA THR A 302 -12.02 -12.03 5.97
C THR A 302 -11.91 -10.52 5.74
N LEU A 303 -10.69 -9.99 5.59
CA LEU A 303 -10.48 -8.56 5.38
C LEU A 303 -11.14 -8.08 4.10
N GLU A 304 -11.97 -7.05 4.23
CA GLU A 304 -12.54 -6.33 3.09
C GLU A 304 -11.54 -5.32 2.54
N PHE A 305 -10.96 -5.64 1.38
CA PHE A 305 -10.02 -4.77 0.69
C PHE A 305 -10.70 -3.59 -0.03
N THR A 306 -11.97 -3.72 -0.43
CA THR A 306 -12.75 -2.62 -1.01
C THR A 306 -12.82 -1.46 -0.02
N ASP A 307 -12.73 -0.22 -0.51
CA ASP A 307 -12.77 0.98 0.33
C ASP A 307 -14.22 1.38 0.70
N PRO A 308 -14.67 1.24 1.97
CA PRO A 308 -16.02 1.66 2.37
C PRO A 308 -16.24 3.14 2.10
N GLY A 309 -15.24 3.99 2.35
CA GLY A 309 -15.34 5.43 2.12
C GLY A 309 -15.60 5.76 0.65
N LEU A 310 -15.05 4.96 -0.27
CA LEU A 310 -15.33 5.08 -1.71
C LEU A 310 -16.71 4.54 -2.05
N ALA A 311 -17.02 3.29 -1.66
CA ALA A 311 -18.29 2.63 -2.00
C ALA A 311 -19.51 3.39 -1.46
N GLN A 312 -19.34 4.05 -0.31
CA GLN A 312 -20.35 4.82 0.41
C GLN A 312 -20.15 6.33 0.26
N TRP A 313 -19.33 6.78 -0.70
CA TRP A 313 -19.05 8.20 -0.88
C TRP A 313 -20.36 9.00 -1.00
N PRO A 314 -20.56 10.06 -0.19
CA PRO A 314 -21.85 10.75 -0.05
C PRO A 314 -22.11 11.71 -1.23
N LEU A 315 -22.22 11.15 -2.43
CA LEU A 315 -22.37 11.88 -3.70
C LEU A 315 -23.51 12.91 -3.66
N PRO A 316 -24.74 12.58 -3.20
CA PRO A 316 -25.82 13.57 -3.13
C PRO A 316 -25.50 14.76 -2.24
N GLN A 317 -24.92 14.52 -1.06
CA GLN A 317 -24.55 15.56 -0.11
C GLN A 317 -23.44 16.45 -0.69
N ARG A 318 -22.37 15.85 -1.25
CA ARG A 318 -21.27 16.59 -1.88
C ARG A 318 -21.74 17.44 -3.07
N LEU A 319 -22.65 16.92 -3.88
CA LEU A 319 -23.22 17.68 -4.99
C LEU A 319 -24.07 18.85 -4.51
N ALA A 320 -24.83 18.69 -3.41
CA ALA A 320 -25.57 19.79 -2.81
C ALA A 320 -24.62 20.89 -2.29
N GLU A 321 -23.52 20.53 -1.63
CA GLU A 321 -22.49 21.49 -1.19
C GLU A 321 -21.90 22.29 -2.36
N VAL A 322 -21.58 21.62 -3.47
CA VAL A 322 -21.09 22.29 -4.69
C VAL A 322 -22.14 23.26 -5.25
N ARG A 323 -23.39 22.81 -5.39
CA ARG A 323 -24.47 23.65 -5.94
C ARG A 323 -24.72 24.88 -5.08
N GLN A 324 -24.65 24.74 -3.76
CA GLN A 324 -24.74 25.87 -2.84
C GLN A 324 -23.59 26.86 -3.06
N ALA A 325 -22.34 26.39 -3.14
CA ALA A 325 -21.20 27.27 -3.35
C ALA A 325 -21.21 27.96 -4.73
N LEU A 326 -21.68 27.27 -5.78
CA LEU A 326 -21.84 27.85 -7.12
C LEU A 326 -22.97 28.87 -7.21
N ALA A 327 -24.03 28.74 -6.40
CA ALA A 327 -25.10 29.72 -6.36
C ALA A 327 -24.60 31.11 -5.89
N SER A 328 -23.62 31.13 -4.97
CA SER A 328 -22.92 32.35 -4.52
C SER A 328 -21.76 32.77 -5.45
N SER A 329 -21.53 32.06 -6.57
CA SER A 329 -20.52 32.42 -7.57
C SER A 329 -20.96 32.09 -9.01
N PRO A 330 -21.98 32.79 -9.54
CA PRO A 330 -22.61 32.45 -10.82
C PRO A 330 -21.74 32.69 -12.07
N ALA A 331 -20.53 33.25 -11.92
CA ALA A 331 -19.65 33.62 -13.03
C ALA A 331 -18.71 32.50 -13.52
N ASP A 332 -18.79 31.28 -12.99
CA ASP A 332 -17.92 30.16 -13.38
C ASP A 332 -18.70 28.95 -13.96
N PRO A 333 -19.21 29.06 -15.20
CA PRO A 333 -19.94 27.98 -15.88
C PRO A 333 -19.05 26.76 -16.16
N GLU A 334 -17.74 26.93 -16.28
CA GLU A 334 -16.81 25.82 -16.53
C GLU A 334 -16.65 24.94 -15.29
N THR A 335 -16.50 25.54 -14.11
CA THR A 335 -16.47 24.79 -12.85
C THR A 335 -17.80 24.08 -12.59
N ALA A 336 -18.93 24.72 -12.86
CA ALA A 336 -20.24 24.09 -12.77
C ALA A 336 -20.35 22.86 -13.69
N ALA A 337 -19.98 23.02 -14.97
CA ALA A 337 -19.99 21.92 -15.94
C ALA A 337 -19.04 20.77 -15.55
N ARG A 338 -17.87 21.10 -14.97
CA ARG A 338 -16.91 20.11 -14.47
C ARG A 338 -17.51 19.26 -13.34
N TYR A 339 -18.12 19.87 -12.33
CA TYR A 339 -18.70 19.14 -11.22
C TYR A 339 -19.94 18.32 -11.62
N GLU A 340 -20.79 18.83 -12.51
CA GLU A 340 -21.92 18.05 -13.03
C GLU A 340 -21.45 16.84 -13.87
N ARG A 341 -20.36 17.00 -14.64
CA ARG A 341 -19.73 15.86 -15.33
C ARG A 341 -19.17 14.83 -14.34
N TRP A 342 -18.39 15.29 -13.36
CA TRP A 342 -17.84 14.42 -12.31
C TRP A 342 -18.91 13.69 -11.52
N ALA A 343 -20.03 14.35 -11.20
CA ALA A 343 -21.13 13.70 -10.50
C ALA A 343 -21.75 12.55 -11.31
N ARG A 344 -21.95 12.73 -12.62
CA ARG A 344 -22.47 11.66 -13.51
C ARG A 344 -21.48 10.51 -13.65
N GLU A 345 -20.20 10.82 -13.91
CA GLU A 345 -19.15 9.81 -14.05
C GLU A 345 -18.96 9.02 -12.74
N LEU A 346 -18.91 9.72 -11.60
CA LEU A 346 -18.78 9.10 -10.29
C LEU A 346 -19.99 8.23 -9.95
N ALA A 347 -21.22 8.67 -10.26
CA ALA A 347 -22.41 7.83 -10.07
C ALA A 347 -22.32 6.50 -10.84
N ALA A 348 -21.92 6.56 -12.12
CA ALA A 348 -21.77 5.36 -12.95
C ALA A 348 -20.66 4.43 -12.43
N ASN A 349 -19.52 5.01 -12.03
CA ASN A 349 -18.41 4.24 -11.48
C ASN A 349 -18.76 3.58 -10.15
N LEU A 350 -19.40 4.31 -9.23
CA LEU A 350 -19.82 3.75 -7.93
C LEU A 350 -20.83 2.61 -8.09
N GLU A 351 -21.72 2.69 -9.08
CA GLU A 351 -22.65 1.61 -9.38
C GLU A 351 -21.92 0.35 -9.85
N LEU A 352 -20.95 0.49 -10.77
CA LEU A 352 -20.11 -0.64 -11.20
C LEU A 352 -19.35 -1.26 -10.02
N VAL A 353 -18.73 -0.44 -9.17
CA VAL A 353 -18.02 -0.91 -7.97
C VAL A 353 -18.93 -1.70 -7.04
N ARG A 354 -20.14 -1.22 -6.75
CA ARG A 354 -21.10 -1.92 -5.88
C ARG A 354 -21.62 -3.22 -6.48
N SER A 355 -21.79 -3.26 -7.80
CA SER A 355 -22.26 -4.47 -8.49
C SER A 355 -21.22 -5.59 -8.52
N GLY A 356 -19.93 -5.27 -8.35
CA GLY A 356 -18.83 -6.23 -8.50
C GLY A 356 -18.69 -6.79 -9.92
N SER A 357 -19.27 -6.11 -10.91
CA SER A 357 -19.24 -6.51 -12.32
C SER A 357 -17.84 -6.36 -12.92
N ALA A 358 -17.60 -6.96 -14.09
CA ALA A 358 -16.39 -6.70 -14.87
C ALA A 358 -16.22 -5.20 -15.12
N GLY A 359 -15.00 -4.68 -14.95
CA GLY A 359 -14.71 -3.25 -15.00
C GLY A 359 -14.76 -2.55 -13.65
N ALA A 360 -15.08 -3.24 -12.55
CA ALA A 360 -15.12 -2.66 -11.22
C ALA A 360 -13.76 -2.09 -10.78
N ILE A 361 -12.64 -2.74 -11.12
CA ILE A 361 -11.30 -2.23 -10.81
C ILE A 361 -11.06 -0.86 -11.45
N MET A 362 -11.34 -0.72 -12.75
CA MET A 362 -11.16 0.55 -13.47
C MET A 362 -12.13 1.61 -12.95
N ALA A 363 -13.39 1.23 -12.74
CA ALA A 363 -14.40 2.12 -12.17
C ALA A 363 -13.98 2.64 -10.78
N GLU A 364 -13.40 1.79 -9.92
CA GLU A 364 -12.90 2.22 -8.62
C GLU A 364 -11.71 3.19 -8.74
N ALA A 365 -10.78 2.93 -9.65
CA ALA A 365 -9.65 3.82 -9.93
C ALA A 365 -10.11 5.20 -10.42
N ASP A 366 -11.06 5.22 -11.37
CA ASP A 366 -11.61 6.46 -11.92
C ASP A 366 -12.45 7.21 -10.89
N ALA A 367 -13.26 6.50 -10.09
CA ALA A 367 -13.98 7.09 -8.96
C ALA A 367 -13.03 7.76 -7.96
N ALA A 368 -11.94 7.08 -7.58
CA ALA A 368 -10.94 7.62 -6.66
C ALA A 368 -10.28 8.90 -7.21
N LYS A 369 -9.96 8.93 -8.51
CA LYS A 369 -9.41 10.11 -9.18
C LYS A 369 -10.39 11.29 -9.17
N ILE A 370 -11.68 11.04 -9.43
CA ILE A 370 -12.72 12.07 -9.37
C ILE A 370 -12.87 12.60 -7.94
N ILE A 371 -12.95 11.71 -6.94
CA ILE A 371 -13.06 12.07 -5.52
C ILE A 371 -11.88 12.95 -5.09
N ALA A 372 -10.65 12.57 -5.40
CA ALA A 372 -9.47 13.38 -5.09
C ALA A 372 -9.47 14.75 -5.81
N GLY A 373 -10.01 14.82 -7.03
CA GLY A 373 -10.28 16.09 -7.71
C GLY A 373 -11.29 16.94 -6.95
N TRP A 374 -12.33 16.31 -6.42
CA TRP A 374 -13.39 16.95 -5.65
C TRP A 374 -12.89 17.53 -4.33
N GLU A 375 -12.14 16.74 -3.57
CA GLU A 375 -11.60 17.14 -2.26
C GLU A 375 -10.59 18.28 -2.36
N ARG A 376 -9.82 18.35 -3.46
CA ARG A 376 -8.92 19.48 -3.72
C ARG A 376 -9.66 20.74 -4.17
N GLY A 377 -10.70 20.59 -5.00
CA GLY A 377 -11.39 21.73 -5.63
C GLY A 377 -12.45 22.38 -4.74
N LEU A 378 -13.15 21.60 -3.91
CA LEU A 378 -14.29 22.09 -3.14
C LEU A 378 -13.92 23.16 -2.09
N PRO A 379 -12.80 23.05 -1.34
CA PRO A 379 -12.39 24.11 -0.41
C PRO A 379 -12.14 25.45 -1.11
N ALA A 380 -11.49 25.44 -2.27
CA ALA A 380 -11.24 26.66 -3.05
C ALA A 380 -12.55 27.29 -3.54
N LEU A 381 -13.49 26.48 -4.03
CA LEU A 381 -14.82 26.94 -4.44
C LEU A 381 -15.60 27.56 -3.27
N LYS A 382 -15.57 26.91 -2.09
CA LYS A 382 -16.21 27.43 -0.88
C LYS A 382 -15.59 28.76 -0.43
N LEU A 383 -14.27 28.88 -0.49
CA LEU A 383 -13.58 30.13 -0.17
C LEU A 383 -14.00 31.25 -1.14
N GLN A 384 -14.05 30.97 -2.44
CA GLN A 384 -14.49 31.94 -3.44
C GLN A 384 -15.96 32.37 -3.21
N ALA A 385 -16.84 31.42 -2.88
CA ALA A 385 -18.23 31.71 -2.53
C ALA A 385 -18.32 32.66 -1.33
N LEU A 386 -17.57 32.39 -0.26
CA LEU A 386 -17.52 33.24 0.93
C LEU A 386 -17.00 34.65 0.62
N LEU A 387 -15.98 34.76 -0.25
CA LEU A 387 -15.41 36.06 -0.64
C LEU A 387 -16.35 36.92 -1.49
N ASN A 388 -17.31 36.32 -2.21
CA ASN A 388 -18.30 37.07 -2.99
C ASN A 388 -19.49 37.57 -2.14
N GLU A 389 -19.64 37.05 -0.92
CA GLU A 389 -20.70 37.45 0.03
C GLU A 389 -20.27 38.62 0.94
N ILE A 390 -18.98 38.98 0.93
CA ILE A 390 -18.38 40.14 1.61
C ILE A 390 -18.32 41.31 0.65
#